data_AF-A0A0R3UD09-F1
#
_entry.id   AF-A0A0R3UD09-F1
#
_cell.length_a   1.000
_cell.length_b   1.000
_cell.length_c   1.000
_cell.angle_alpha   90.00
_cell.angle_beta   90.00
_cell.angle_gamma   90.00
#
_symmetry.space_group_name_H-M   'P 1'
#
loop_
_entity.id
_entity.type
_entity.pdbx_description
1 polymer ?
#
loop_
_entity_poly.entity_id
_entity_poly.type
_entity_poly.pdbx_seq_one_letter_code
_entity_poly.pdbx_strand_id
1 'polypeptide(L)'
;MSNLFHFRYIRWVEDTYPTLGASSELREILYRCVKETCTLDDVQNNPNYVQAWLKLVSYCEAPSELFNLLFYNGVGTLMADFYIAWADYVQQLHQKGCSIATKWARLASILAHGLRAGAQPIALLEDRAE
;
A
#
# COMPACT_ATOMS: atom_id res chain seq x y z
N MET A 1 3.69 -16.92 18.50
CA MET A 1 2.48 -16.26 19.06
C MET A 1 2.61 -14.72 19.16
N SER A 2 3.66 -14.11 18.62
CA SER A 2 4.00 -12.68 18.76
C SER A 2 3.45 -11.76 17.63
N ASN A 3 2.94 -12.33 16.54
CA ASN A 3 2.78 -11.60 15.27
C ASN A 3 1.52 -10.72 15.22
N LEU A 4 0.45 -11.11 15.92
CA LEU A 4 -0.80 -10.35 15.98
C LEU A 4 -0.71 -9.11 16.87
N PHE A 5 0.32 -9.01 17.73
CA PHE A 5 0.48 -7.89 18.64
C PHE A 5 0.75 -6.58 17.88
N HIS A 6 1.62 -6.59 16.88
CA HIS A 6 2.04 -5.37 16.17
C HIS A 6 0.88 -4.72 15.42
N PHE A 7 0.09 -5.50 14.67
CA PHE A 7 -1.07 -4.98 13.95
C PHE A 7 -2.20 -4.53 14.89
N ARG A 8 -2.43 -5.27 15.97
CA ARG A 8 -3.41 -4.88 16.98
C ARG A 8 -2.98 -3.63 17.74
N TYR A 9 -1.68 -3.44 17.94
CA TYR A 9 -1.11 -2.25 18.54
C TYR A 9 -1.28 -1.03 17.65
N ILE A 10 -1.01 -1.12 16.34
CA ILE A 10 -1.27 -0.01 15.40
C ILE A 10 -2.73 0.41 15.48
N ARG A 11 -3.67 -0.56 15.38
CA ARG A 11 -5.09 -0.27 15.46
C ARG A 11 -5.48 0.38 16.78
N TRP A 12 -4.95 -0.13 17.90
CA TRP A 12 -5.18 0.47 19.21
C TRP A 12 -4.66 1.91 19.30
N VAL A 13 -3.48 2.19 18.75
CA VAL A 13 -2.90 3.54 18.72
C VAL A 13 -3.80 4.48 17.92
N GLU A 14 -4.28 4.06 16.76
CA GLU A 14 -5.18 4.86 15.92
C GLU A 14 -6.54 5.12 16.58
N ASP A 15 -7.12 4.10 17.21
CA ASP A 15 -8.39 4.21 17.93
C ASP A 15 -8.27 5.12 19.18
N THR A 16 -7.11 5.07 19.86
CA THR A 16 -6.86 5.83 21.10
C THR A 16 -6.43 7.27 20.82
N TYR A 17 -5.72 7.49 19.71
CA TYR A 17 -5.14 8.78 19.34
C TYR A 17 -5.47 9.15 17.88
N PRO A 18 -6.73 9.49 17.57
CA PRO A 18 -7.15 9.81 16.20
C PRO A 18 -6.42 11.03 15.60
N THR A 19 -5.90 11.94 16.44
CA THR A 19 -5.09 13.08 16.00
C THR A 19 -3.63 12.72 15.68
N LEU A 20 -3.17 11.53 16.05
CA LEU A 20 -1.80 11.05 15.80
C LEU A 20 -1.58 10.60 14.34
N GLY A 21 -2.64 10.60 13.52
CA GLY A 21 -2.68 10.02 12.18
C GLY A 21 -1.62 10.52 11.19
N ALA A 22 -1.05 11.72 11.37
CA ALA A 22 0.02 12.26 10.52
C ALA A 22 1.31 12.54 11.30
N SER A 23 1.44 12.02 12.52
CA SER A 23 2.55 12.36 13.40
C SER A 23 3.81 11.53 13.13
N SER A 24 4.96 12.05 13.54
CA SER A 24 6.25 11.35 13.50
C SER A 24 6.22 10.03 14.29
N GLU A 25 5.48 10.01 15.40
CA GLU A 25 5.33 8.85 16.27
C GLU A 25 4.60 7.70 15.56
N LEU A 26 3.53 7.99 14.82
CA LEU A 26 2.81 6.95 14.06
C LEU A 26 3.71 6.36 12.97
N ARG A 27 4.48 7.20 12.27
CA ARG A 27 5.45 6.75 11.26
C ARG A 27 6.48 5.78 11.88
N GLU A 28 7.02 6.08 13.05
CA GLU A 28 7.98 5.23 13.74
C GLU A 28 7.37 3.88 14.15
N ILE A 29 6.13 3.89 14.66
CA ILE A 29 5.39 2.68 15.03
C ILE A 29 5.16 1.78 13.80
N LEU A 30 4.72 2.38 12.68
CA LEU A 30 4.51 1.66 11.42
C LEU A 30 5.82 1.05 10.90
N TYR A 31 6.91 1.81 10.90
CA TYR A 31 8.22 1.33 10.45
C TYR A 31 8.70 0.14 11.29
N ARG A 32 8.60 0.25 12.62
CA ARG A 32 8.95 -0.85 13.53
C ARG A 32 8.10 -2.08 13.28
N CYS A 33 6.79 -1.92 13.15
CA CYS A 33 5.88 -3.04 12.87
C CYS A 33 6.29 -3.77 11.60
N VAL A 34 6.49 -3.04 10.50
CA VAL A 34 6.87 -3.61 9.21
C VAL A 34 8.23 -4.31 9.28
N LYS A 35 9.20 -3.71 9.96
CA LYS A 35 10.55 -4.27 10.14
C LYS A 35 10.55 -5.55 11.00
N GLU A 36 9.73 -5.60 12.04
CA GLU A 36 9.65 -6.75 12.94
C GLU A 36 8.82 -7.89 12.33
N THR A 37 7.90 -7.58 11.41
CA THR A 37 7.03 -8.57 10.77
C THR A 37 7.50 -9.04 9.39
N CYS A 38 8.50 -8.40 8.77
CA CYS A 38 8.96 -8.76 7.41
C CYS A 38 9.59 -10.15 7.28
N THR A 39 10.04 -10.75 8.39
CA THR A 39 10.63 -12.09 8.43
C THR A 39 9.60 -13.20 8.61
N LEU A 40 8.32 -12.84 8.76
CA LEU A 40 7.25 -13.80 8.93
C LEU A 40 6.86 -14.44 7.60
N ASP A 41 6.65 -15.75 7.63
CA ASP A 41 6.17 -16.49 6.48
C ASP A 41 4.79 -15.96 6.03
N ASP A 42 4.60 -15.87 4.71
CA ASP A 42 3.36 -15.45 4.04
C ASP A 42 2.81 -14.07 4.44
N VAL A 43 3.63 -13.22 5.08
CA VAL A 43 3.21 -11.88 5.54
C VAL A 43 2.96 -10.90 4.39
N GLN A 44 3.58 -11.14 3.23
CA GLN A 44 3.63 -10.22 2.08
C GLN A 44 2.24 -9.76 1.63
N ASN A 45 1.24 -10.64 1.70
CA ASN A 45 -0.14 -10.36 1.31
C ASN A 45 -1.10 -10.35 2.50
N ASN A 46 -0.58 -10.29 3.73
CA ASN A 46 -1.43 -10.10 4.91
C ASN A 46 -2.07 -8.70 4.87
N PRO A 47 -3.40 -8.56 5.02
CA PRO A 47 -4.07 -7.27 4.90
C PRO A 47 -3.51 -6.20 5.82
N ASN A 48 -3.18 -6.53 7.08
CA ASN A 48 -2.65 -5.54 8.02
C ASN A 48 -1.22 -5.11 7.68
N TYR A 49 -0.41 -6.03 7.14
CA TYR A 49 0.95 -5.74 6.70
C TYR A 49 0.96 -4.80 5.50
N VAL A 50 0.10 -5.10 4.50
CA VAL A 50 -0.08 -4.26 3.32
C VAL A 50 -0.61 -2.88 3.72
N GLN A 51 -1.61 -2.82 4.59
CA GLN A 51 -2.15 -1.55 5.08
C GLN A 51 -1.10 -0.71 5.85
N ALA A 52 -0.22 -1.34 6.65
CA ALA A 52 0.87 -0.63 7.30
C ALA A 52 1.86 -0.03 6.29
N TRP A 53 2.19 -0.77 5.22
CA TRP A 53 3.01 -0.25 4.13
C TRP A 53 2.33 0.89 3.36
N LEU A 54 1.05 0.76 3.01
CA LEU A 54 0.32 1.83 2.31
C LEU A 54 0.24 3.12 3.13
N LYS A 55 0.14 3.01 4.46
CA LYS A 55 0.27 4.17 5.37
C LYS A 55 1.68 4.75 5.34
N LEU A 56 2.73 3.92 5.37
CA LEU A 56 4.11 4.41 5.27
C LEU A 56 4.40 5.16 3.97
N VAL A 57 3.76 4.75 2.86
CA VAL A 57 3.93 5.42 1.55
C VAL A 57 3.61 6.91 1.63
N SER A 58 2.60 7.34 2.40
CA SER A 58 2.27 8.77 2.54
C SER A 58 3.32 9.58 3.30
N TYR A 59 4.23 8.93 4.03
CA TYR A 59 5.33 9.58 4.73
C TYR A 59 6.65 9.58 3.96
N CYS A 60 6.70 8.92 2.79
CA CYS A 60 7.92 8.80 2.00
C CYS A 60 8.09 9.98 1.03
N GLU A 61 9.33 10.43 0.86
CA GLU A 61 9.68 11.47 -0.12
C GLU A 61 9.62 10.95 -1.56
N ALA A 62 9.79 9.63 -1.76
CA ALA A 62 9.72 8.96 -3.06
C ALA A 62 8.69 7.82 -3.09
N PRO A 63 7.37 8.11 -3.03
CA PRO A 63 6.32 7.07 -3.00
C PRO A 63 6.34 6.17 -4.23
N SER A 64 6.67 6.71 -5.41
CA SER A 64 6.82 5.95 -6.66
C SER A 64 7.81 4.77 -6.52
N GLU A 65 8.96 5.03 -5.90
CA GLU A 65 10.02 4.04 -5.73
C GLU A 65 9.61 2.98 -4.72
N LEU A 66 8.93 3.40 -3.65
CA LEU A 66 8.41 2.47 -2.64
C LEU A 66 7.33 1.54 -3.24
N PHE A 67 6.38 2.04 -4.02
CA PHE A 67 5.40 1.16 -4.70
C PHE A 67 6.09 0.12 -5.59
N ASN A 68 7.09 0.53 -6.39
CA ASN A 68 7.85 -0.40 -7.22
C ASN A 68 8.59 -1.44 -6.37
N LEU A 69 9.20 -1.03 -5.25
CA LEU A 69 9.91 -1.92 -4.34
C LEU A 69 8.96 -2.94 -3.70
N LEU A 70 7.80 -2.50 -3.22
CA LEU A 70 6.79 -3.38 -2.62
C LEU A 70 6.30 -4.41 -3.63
N PHE A 71 5.97 -3.95 -4.83
CA PHE A 71 5.54 -4.79 -5.93
C PHE A 71 6.61 -5.83 -6.32
N TYR A 72 7.86 -5.40 -6.47
CA TYR A 72 8.99 -6.29 -6.78
C TYR A 72 9.20 -7.37 -5.71
N ASN A 73 9.00 -7.03 -4.44
CA ASN A 73 9.10 -7.96 -3.31
C ASN A 73 7.81 -8.78 -3.07
N GLY A 74 6.81 -8.68 -3.95
CA GLY A 74 5.56 -9.43 -3.82
C GLY A 74 4.63 -8.93 -2.70
N VAL A 75 4.91 -7.76 -2.13
CA VAL A 75 4.09 -7.19 -1.04
C VAL A 75 2.81 -6.58 -1.61
N GLY A 76 1.66 -7.09 -1.16
CA GLY A 76 0.34 -6.63 -1.58
C GLY A 76 -0.07 -7.01 -3.01
N THR A 77 0.71 -7.83 -3.72
CA THR A 77 0.43 -8.20 -5.11
C THR A 77 -0.83 -9.05 -5.28
N LEU A 78 -1.35 -9.64 -4.20
CA LEU A 78 -2.62 -10.35 -4.15
C LEU A 78 -3.76 -9.54 -3.49
N MET A 79 -3.52 -8.25 -3.17
CA MET A 79 -4.48 -7.38 -2.50
C MET A 79 -4.94 -6.26 -3.42
N ALA A 80 -6.25 -6.13 -3.65
CA ALA A 80 -6.81 -5.09 -4.52
C ALA A 80 -6.45 -3.68 -4.01
N ASP A 81 -6.50 -3.46 -2.69
CA ASP A 81 -6.14 -2.20 -2.03
C ASP A 81 -4.76 -1.66 -2.45
N PHE A 82 -3.79 -2.55 -2.68
CA PHE A 82 -2.45 -2.14 -3.09
C PHE A 82 -2.47 -1.48 -4.47
N TYR A 83 -3.15 -2.10 -5.45
CA TYR A 83 -3.24 -1.58 -6.81
C TYR A 83 -4.08 -0.29 -6.86
N ILE A 84 -5.14 -0.20 -6.06
CA ILE A 84 -5.98 1.00 -5.96
C ILE A 84 -5.17 2.17 -5.40
N ALA A 85 -4.49 1.97 -4.27
CA ALA A 85 -3.65 3.01 -3.67
C ALA A 85 -2.54 3.47 -4.63
N TRP A 86 -1.94 2.53 -5.37
CA TRP A 86 -0.94 2.88 -6.37
C TRP A 86 -1.53 3.65 -7.55
N ALA A 87 -2.71 3.25 -8.05
CA ALA A 87 -3.42 3.96 -9.11
C ALA A 87 -3.79 5.38 -8.67
N ASP A 88 -4.33 5.56 -7.47
CA ASP A 88 -4.71 6.86 -6.92
C ASP A 88 -3.48 7.78 -6.78
N TYR A 89 -2.34 7.24 -6.33
CA TYR A 89 -1.08 7.98 -6.31
C TYR A 89 -0.65 8.43 -7.71
N VAL A 90 -0.70 7.55 -8.72
CA VAL A 90 -0.35 7.90 -10.10
C VAL A 90 -1.31 8.95 -10.68
N GLN A 91 -2.59 8.91 -10.31
CA GLN A 91 -3.57 9.94 -10.69
C GLN A 91 -3.19 11.31 -10.14
N GLN A 92 -2.84 11.39 -8.85
CA GLN A 92 -2.49 12.62 -8.15
C GLN A 92 -1.07 13.13 -8.49
N LEU A 93 -0.20 12.28 -9.03
CA LEU A 93 1.17 12.63 -9.39
C LEU A 93 1.22 13.79 -10.38
N HIS A 94 1.79 14.91 -9.96
CA HIS A 94 2.08 16.09 -10.79
C HIS A 94 3.50 16.01 -11.34
N GLN A 95 3.66 15.35 -12.48
CA GLN A 95 4.98 15.21 -13.13
C GLN A 95 5.07 16.07 -14.39
N LYS A 96 6.05 16.97 -14.42
CA LYS A 96 6.34 17.79 -15.60
C LYS A 96 6.69 16.88 -16.79
N GLY A 97 6.07 17.14 -17.94
CA GLY A 97 6.30 16.38 -19.18
C GLY A 97 5.50 15.07 -19.32
N CYS A 98 4.70 14.67 -18.32
CA CYS A 98 3.80 13.52 -18.44
C CYS A 98 2.49 13.94 -19.11
N SER A 99 2.18 13.36 -20.27
CA SER A 99 0.89 13.54 -20.93
C SER A 99 -0.20 12.78 -20.16
N ILE A 100 -1.44 13.28 -20.24
CA ILE A 100 -2.64 12.59 -19.76
C ILE A 100 -2.68 11.15 -20.31
N ALA A 101 -2.32 10.96 -21.59
CA ALA A 101 -2.27 9.63 -22.21
C ALA A 101 -1.26 8.69 -21.52
N THR A 102 -0.06 9.17 -21.21
CA THR A 102 0.97 8.38 -20.51
C THR A 102 0.52 8.02 -19.10
N LYS A 103 -0.18 8.93 -18.41
CA LYS A 103 -0.76 8.66 -17.09
C LYS A 103 -1.82 7.56 -17.16
N TRP A 104 -2.77 7.64 -18.09
CA TRP A 104 -3.79 6.61 -18.28
C TRP A 104 -3.21 5.25 -18.65
N ALA A 105 -2.22 5.21 -19.55
CA ALA A 105 -1.55 3.95 -19.91
C ALA A 105 -0.90 3.28 -18.69
N ARG A 106 -0.29 4.08 -17.80
CA ARG A 106 0.30 3.57 -16.55
C ARG A 106 -0.77 3.03 -15.60
N LEU A 107 -1.88 3.75 -15.42
CA LEU A 107 -3.00 3.31 -14.58
C LEU A 107 -3.59 2.00 -15.06
N ALA A 108 -3.87 1.91 -16.37
CA ALA A 108 -4.39 0.69 -16.99
C ALA A 108 -3.43 -0.50 -16.78
N SER A 109 -2.12 -0.27 -16.90
CA SER A 109 -1.11 -1.31 -16.63
C SER A 109 -1.14 -1.82 -15.19
N ILE A 110 -1.25 -0.91 -14.21
CA ILE A 110 -1.33 -1.25 -12.77
C ILE A 110 -2.58 -2.08 -12.50
N LEU A 111 -3.76 -1.62 -12.93
CA LEU A 111 -5.03 -2.33 -12.70
C LEU A 111 -5.06 -3.68 -13.43
N ALA A 112 -4.60 -3.73 -14.69
CA ALA A 112 -4.52 -4.98 -15.43
C ALA A 112 -3.57 -5.98 -14.77
N HIS A 113 -2.51 -5.52 -14.10
CA HIS A 113 -1.67 -6.40 -13.31
C HIS A 113 -2.43 -7.00 -12.12
N GLY A 114 -3.15 -6.18 -11.36
CA GLY A 114 -3.96 -6.65 -10.23
C GLY A 114 -5.02 -7.67 -10.64
N LEU A 115 -5.69 -7.43 -11.76
CA LEU A 115 -6.66 -8.37 -12.34
C LEU A 115 -6.00 -9.70 -12.73
N ARG A 116 -4.86 -9.67 -13.44
CA ARG A 116 -4.13 -10.90 -13.82
C ARG A 116 -3.60 -11.67 -12.61
N ALA A 117 -3.21 -10.96 -11.55
CA ALA A 117 -2.76 -11.57 -10.31
C ALA A 117 -3.91 -12.19 -9.49
N GLY A 118 -5.17 -11.91 -9.85
CA GLY A 118 -6.34 -12.34 -9.09
C GLY A 118 -6.42 -11.68 -7.72
N ALA A 119 -5.96 -10.42 -7.61
CA ALA A 119 -5.90 -9.70 -6.36
C ALA A 119 -7.31 -9.49 -5.77
N GLN A 120 -7.45 -9.75 -4.46
CA GLN A 120 -8.74 -9.78 -3.79
C GLN A 120 -9.00 -8.52 -2.95
N PRO A 121 -10.28 -8.10 -2.81
CA PRO A 121 -11.44 -8.57 -3.58
C PRO A 121 -11.41 -8.05 -5.03
N ILE A 122 -11.57 -8.95 -6.01
CA ILE A 122 -11.38 -8.63 -7.43
C ILE A 122 -12.35 -7.56 -7.96
N ALA A 123 -13.57 -7.53 -7.42
CA ALA A 123 -14.61 -6.57 -7.79
C ALA A 123 -14.15 -5.11 -7.66
N LEU A 124 -13.29 -4.79 -6.69
CA LEU A 124 -12.77 -3.42 -6.54
C LEU A 124 -11.87 -2.99 -7.70
N LEU A 125 -11.21 -3.94 -8.35
CA LEU A 125 -10.38 -3.66 -9.53
C LEU A 125 -11.21 -3.59 -10.80
N GLU A 126 -12.28 -4.38 -10.89
CA GLU A 126 -13.24 -4.35 -12.00
C GLU A 126 -13.98 -3.00 -12.04
N ASP A 127 -14.54 -2.55 -10.90
CA ASP A 127 -15.22 -1.25 -10.76
C ASP A 127 -14.32 -0.07 -11.14
N ARG A 128 -12.99 -0.21 -10.97
CA ARG A 128 -12.01 0.85 -11.25
C ARG A 128 -11.51 0.82 -12.70
N ALA A 129 -11.75 -0.27 -13.42
CA ALA A 129 -11.30 -0.47 -14.80
C ALA A 129 -12.36 -0.06 -15.85
N GLU A 130 -13.60 0.18 -15.42
CA GLU A 130 -14.70 0.76 -16.23
C GLU A 130 -14.56 2.29 -16.40
#